data_AF-A0A8H4F0D4-F1
#
_entry.id   AF-A0A8H4F0D4-F1
#
_cell.length_a   1.000
_cell.length_b   1.000
_cell.length_c   1.000
_cell.angle_alpha   90.00
_cell.angle_beta   90.00
_cell.angle_gamma   90.00
#
_symmetry.space_group_name_H-M   'P 1'
#
loop_
_entity.id
_entity.type
_entity.pdbx_description
1 polymer ?
#
loop_
_entity_poly.entity_id
_entity_poly.type
_entity_poly.pdbx_seq_one_letter_code
_entity_poly.pdbx_strand_id
1 'polypeptide(L)'
;MARVKSCGKKSEIQRPDLLVTTIPHTTYCQNIAYGEVKSSLHQNRSQSLILDMYRLTHFSKSTIDIDKINSPIAIQVVGSRVSVYMNVLIAKKFYVMLFLYNFDLPLCLDEIKNILPGMKKLVSLHHALVSCNNKHNQVDETMINISKGTPLFERRVESRVCKDDDMEAIQLC
;
A
#
# COMPACT_ATOMS: atom_id res chain seq x y z
N MET A 1 35.35 36.37 2.53
CA MET A 1 34.64 35.52 1.55
C MET A 1 34.57 34.10 2.14
N ALA A 2 33.49 33.77 2.84
CA ALA A 2 33.38 32.51 3.57
C ALA A 2 32.73 31.44 2.67
N ARG A 3 33.47 30.36 2.42
CA ARG A 3 33.06 29.22 1.60
C ARG A 3 32.11 28.34 2.44
N VAL A 4 30.81 28.41 2.15
CA VAL A 4 29.82 27.51 2.74
C VAL A 4 30.09 26.09 2.23
N LYS A 5 30.52 25.20 3.13
CA LYS A 5 30.62 23.77 2.85
C LYS A 5 29.20 23.22 2.68
N SER A 6 28.88 22.61 1.54
CA SER A 6 27.60 21.93 1.35
C SER A 6 27.51 20.77 2.35
N CYS A 7 26.60 20.88 3.32
CA CYS A 7 26.20 19.75 4.14
C CYS A 7 25.62 18.70 3.20
N GLY A 8 26.22 17.50 3.18
CA GLY A 8 25.73 16.39 2.36
C GLY A 8 24.24 16.19 2.61
N LYS A 9 23.45 16.07 1.54
CA LYS A 9 22.02 15.76 1.63
C LYS A 9 21.87 14.47 2.42
N LYS A 10 21.54 14.57 3.71
CA LYS A 10 20.81 13.50 4.40
C LYS A 10 19.57 13.30 3.55
N SER A 11 19.32 12.08 3.09
CA SER A 11 18.01 11.73 2.53
C SER A 11 17.00 12.06 3.62
N GLU A 12 16.30 13.18 3.48
CA GLU A 12 15.19 13.50 4.36
C GLU A 12 14.27 12.29 4.31
N ILE A 13 14.03 11.68 5.47
CA ILE A 13 13.06 10.61 5.61
C ILE A 13 11.73 11.27 5.27
N GLN A 14 11.30 11.13 4.02
CA GLN A 14 10.17 11.87 3.49
C GLN A 14 8.93 11.45 4.28
N ARG A 15 8.24 12.40 4.89
CA ARG A 15 7.02 12.16 5.65
C ARG A 15 5.88 11.82 4.68
N PRO A 16 4.99 10.86 4.99
CA PRO A 16 3.77 10.66 4.21
C PRO A 16 2.83 11.85 4.35
N ASP A 17 2.01 12.11 3.33
CA ASP A 17 1.03 13.20 3.34
C ASP A 17 -0.05 13.00 4.40
N LEU A 18 -0.44 11.75 4.63
CA LEU A 18 -1.41 11.33 5.64
C LEU A 18 -0.77 10.31 6.59
N LEU A 19 -1.04 10.49 7.88
CA LEU A 19 -0.63 9.58 8.95
C LEU A 19 -1.81 9.37 9.90
N VAL A 20 -2.16 8.11 10.15
CA VAL A 20 -3.18 7.75 11.14
C VAL A 20 -2.49 7.06 12.30
N THR A 21 -2.69 7.60 13.49
CA THR A 21 -2.10 7.09 14.72
C THR A 21 -3.16 6.68 15.71
N THR A 22 -2.90 5.59 16.42
CA THR A 22 -3.68 5.19 17.59
C THR A 22 -2.97 5.69 18.84
N ILE A 23 -3.72 6.32 19.74
CA ILE A 23 -3.22 6.82 21.02
C ILE A 23 -3.96 6.04 22.12
N PRO A 24 -3.46 4.87 22.55
CA PRO A 24 -4.06 4.19 23.69
C PRO A 24 -3.78 4.99 24.97
N HIS A 25 -4.70 4.92 25.93
CA HIS A 25 -4.77 5.79 27.11
C HIS A 25 -3.53 5.83 28.03
N THR A 26 -2.51 5.00 27.82
CA THR A 26 -1.41 4.85 28.79
C THR A 26 0.03 4.79 28.23
N THR A 27 0.30 4.55 26.95
CA THR A 27 1.68 4.65 26.38
C THR A 27 1.72 4.66 24.85
N TYR A 28 2.80 5.21 24.29
CA TYR A 28 3.30 5.22 22.89
C TYR A 28 2.26 5.31 21.74
N CYS A 29 2.36 6.38 20.95
CA CYS A 29 1.59 6.51 19.71
C CYS A 29 2.07 5.46 18.68
N GLN A 30 1.14 4.67 18.15
CA GLN A 30 1.41 3.70 17.10
C GLN A 30 0.81 4.17 15.78
N ASN A 31 1.60 4.15 14.71
CA ASN A 31 1.14 4.52 13.39
C ASN A 31 0.45 3.31 12.74
N ILE A 32 -0.84 3.38 12.46
CA ILE A 32 -1.62 2.25 11.94
C ILE A 32 -1.94 2.38 10.44
N ALA A 33 -1.86 3.59 9.89
CA ALA A 33 -2.06 3.81 8.47
C ALA A 33 -1.26 5.00 7.94
N TYR A 34 -0.98 4.95 6.64
CA TYR A 34 -0.28 5.99 5.90
C TYR A 34 -1.05 6.34 4.63
N GLY A 35 -0.89 7.56 4.15
CA GLY A 35 -1.42 7.94 2.86
C GLY A 35 -0.57 8.93 2.09
N GLU A 36 -0.73 8.88 0.78
CA GLU A 36 -0.13 9.80 -0.19
C GLU A 36 -1.26 10.40 -1.04
N VAL A 37 -1.15 11.69 -1.33
CA VAL A 37 -2.18 12.45 -2.04
C VAL A 37 -1.59 13.06 -3.29
N LYS A 38 -2.27 12.84 -4.42
CA LYS A 38 -1.88 13.41 -5.71
C LYS A 38 -3.04 14.10 -6.41
N SER A 39 -2.73 15.25 -7.02
CA SER A 39 -3.69 15.92 -7.91
C SER A 39 -3.94 15.08 -9.17
N SER A 40 -5.18 15.12 -9.67
CA SER A 40 -5.55 14.50 -10.95
C SER A 40 -4.80 15.11 -12.14
N LEU A 41 -4.33 16.36 -12.01
CA LEU A 41 -3.65 17.14 -13.04
C LEU A 41 -2.11 17.03 -12.98
N HIS A 42 -1.57 16.11 -12.18
CA HIS A 42 -0.13 16.01 -12.00
C HIS A 42 0.59 15.52 -13.28
N GLN A 43 1.65 16.23 -13.68
CA GLN A 43 2.53 15.81 -14.77
C GLN A 43 3.30 14.54 -14.37
N ASN A 44 3.61 13.65 -15.33
CA ASN A 44 4.25 12.35 -15.07
C ASN A 44 3.54 11.50 -14.01
N ARG A 45 2.20 11.51 -14.06
CA ARG A 45 1.32 10.84 -13.09
C ARG A 45 1.71 9.39 -12.84
N SER A 46 1.95 8.59 -13.87
CA SER A 46 2.26 7.16 -13.73
C SER A 46 3.50 6.91 -12.87
N GLN A 47 4.62 7.54 -13.22
CA GLN A 47 5.87 7.41 -12.48
C GLN A 47 5.70 7.86 -11.03
N SER A 48 5.04 9.00 -10.81
CA SER A 48 4.86 9.48 -9.45
C SER A 48 3.93 8.60 -8.63
N LEU A 49 2.87 8.04 -9.20
CA LEU A 49 1.96 7.15 -8.48
C LEU A 49 2.65 5.84 -8.07
N ILE A 50 3.58 5.34 -8.88
CA ILE A 50 4.40 4.17 -8.56
C ILE A 50 5.34 4.50 -7.39
N LEU A 51 5.97 5.67 -7.40
CA LEU A 51 6.82 6.12 -6.30
C LEU A 51 6.03 6.27 -5.00
N ASP A 52 4.83 6.85 -5.06
CA ASP A 52 3.94 6.98 -3.90
C ASP A 52 3.55 5.59 -3.37
N MET A 53 3.27 4.63 -4.26
CA MET A 53 2.97 3.24 -3.87
C MET A 53 4.16 2.54 -3.19
N TYR A 54 5.37 2.75 -3.71
CA TYR A 54 6.59 2.22 -3.10
C TYR A 54 6.81 2.81 -1.71
N ARG A 55 6.58 4.12 -1.53
CA ARG A 55 6.68 4.81 -0.24
C ARG A 55 5.67 4.26 0.76
N LEU A 56 4.41 4.11 0.36
CA LEU A 56 3.37 3.50 1.20
C LEU A 56 3.76 2.09 1.64
N THR A 57 4.25 1.26 0.72
CA THR A 57 4.76 -0.08 1.02
C THR A 57 5.91 -0.04 2.02
N HIS A 58 6.84 0.89 1.84
CA HIS A 58 8.00 1.06 2.72
C HIS A 58 7.59 1.45 4.15
N PHE A 59 6.68 2.42 4.31
CA PHE A 59 6.16 2.81 5.62
C PHE A 59 5.44 1.64 6.29
N SER A 60 4.49 1.02 5.59
CA SER A 60 3.74 -0.12 6.11
C SER A 60 4.63 -1.30 6.49
N LYS A 61 5.64 -1.63 5.67
CA LYS A 61 6.64 -2.65 6.02
C LYS A 61 7.38 -2.27 7.30
N SER A 62 7.80 -1.01 7.45
CA SER A 62 8.50 -0.55 8.65
C SER A 62 7.64 -0.71 9.90
N THR A 63 6.34 -0.44 9.81
CA THR A 63 5.38 -0.66 10.90
C THR A 63 5.23 -2.12 11.28
N ILE A 64 5.17 -3.02 10.29
CA ILE A 64 5.13 -4.47 10.53
C ILE A 64 6.42 -4.91 11.24
N ASP A 65 7.57 -4.43 10.77
CA ASP A 65 8.88 -4.87 11.24
C ASP A 65 9.24 -4.32 12.62
N ILE A 66 8.99 -3.03 12.85
CA ILE A 66 9.42 -2.28 14.04
C ILE A 66 8.30 -2.26 15.08
N ASP A 67 7.12 -1.75 14.69
CA ASP A 67 6.00 -1.51 15.59
C ASP A 67 5.16 -2.78 15.86
N LYS A 68 5.46 -3.87 15.14
CA LYS A 68 4.78 -5.18 15.24
C LYS A 68 3.26 -5.11 15.00
N ILE A 69 2.83 -4.15 14.18
CA ILE A 69 1.42 -4.00 13.83
C ILE A 69 1.10 -4.96 12.69
N ASN A 70 0.11 -5.81 12.91
CA ASN A 70 -0.42 -6.69 11.89
C ASN A 70 -1.27 -5.88 10.91
N SER A 71 -0.96 -5.99 9.63
CA SER A 71 -1.81 -5.51 8.55
C SER A 71 -2.07 -3.98 8.51
N PRO A 72 -1.03 -3.12 8.53
CA PRO A 72 -1.22 -1.67 8.40
C PRO A 72 -1.89 -1.28 7.08
N ILE A 73 -2.67 -0.21 7.13
CA ILE A 73 -3.46 0.29 6.00
C ILE A 73 -2.65 1.33 5.21
N ALA A 74 -2.73 1.25 3.89
CA ALA A 74 -2.16 2.24 2.98
C ALA A 74 -3.29 2.90 2.18
N ILE A 75 -3.24 4.22 2.04
CA ILE A 75 -4.28 5.01 1.38
C ILE A 75 -3.64 5.82 0.26
N GLN A 76 -4.09 5.65 -0.97
CA GLN A 76 -3.66 6.47 -2.09
C GLN A 76 -4.83 7.31 -2.59
N VAL A 77 -4.68 8.62 -2.56
CA VAL A 77 -5.70 9.57 -3.03
C VAL A 77 -5.23 10.20 -4.34
N VAL A 78 -6.03 10.10 -5.39
CA VAL A 78 -5.73 10.72 -6.69
C VAL A 78 -6.92 11.52 -7.18
N GLY A 79 -6.81 12.86 -7.12
CA GLY A 79 -7.97 13.74 -7.26
C GLY A 79 -8.99 13.44 -6.16
N SER A 80 -10.22 13.10 -6.53
CA SER A 80 -11.28 12.66 -5.60
C SER A 80 -11.25 11.16 -5.29
N ARG A 81 -10.52 10.36 -6.07
CA ARG A 81 -10.52 8.89 -5.94
C ARG A 81 -9.64 8.47 -4.76
N VAL A 82 -10.23 7.79 -3.79
CA VAL A 82 -9.52 7.17 -2.67
C VAL A 82 -9.41 5.67 -2.91
N SER A 83 -8.19 5.14 -2.87
CA SER A 83 -7.90 3.71 -2.94
C SER A 83 -7.28 3.24 -1.64
N VAL A 84 -7.82 2.17 -1.07
CA VAL A 84 -7.40 1.62 0.22
C VAL A 84 -6.79 0.25 0.03
N TYR A 85 -5.63 0.05 0.63
CA TYR A 85 -4.83 -1.16 0.57
C TYR A 85 -4.49 -1.65 1.99
N MET A 86 -4.18 -2.94 2.09
CA MET A 86 -3.69 -3.57 3.32
C MET A 86 -2.36 -4.25 3.05
N ASN A 87 -1.36 -4.00 3.89
CA ASN A 87 -0.05 -4.65 3.76
C ASN A 87 0.08 -5.80 4.74
N VAL A 88 0.27 -7.02 4.24
CA VAL A 88 0.36 -8.23 5.08
C VAL A 88 1.70 -8.92 4.88
N LEU A 89 2.30 -9.40 5.96
CA LEU A 89 3.43 -10.33 5.90
C LEU A 89 2.88 -11.76 5.77
N ILE A 90 3.04 -12.38 4.59
CA ILE A 90 2.48 -13.71 4.31
C ILE A 90 3.49 -14.82 4.64
N ALA A 91 4.77 -14.55 4.43
CA ALA A 91 5.86 -15.46 4.77
C ALA A 91 7.10 -14.65 5.19
N LYS A 92 8.16 -15.32 5.66
CA LYS A 92 9.39 -14.67 6.12
C LYS A 92 9.93 -13.69 5.06
N LYS A 93 9.86 -12.39 5.36
CA LYS A 93 10.24 -11.26 4.49
C LYS A 93 9.44 -11.11 3.18
N PHE A 94 8.30 -11.80 3.05
CA PHE A 94 7.44 -11.71 1.88
C PHE A 94 6.18 -10.91 2.22
N TYR A 95 6.18 -9.63 1.82
CA TYR A 95 5.10 -8.67 2.09
C TYR A 95 4.23 -8.55 0.85
N VAL A 96 2.92 -8.52 1.06
CA VAL A 96 1.94 -8.36 -0.01
C VAL A 96 1.06 -7.16 0.32
N MET A 97 0.93 -6.24 -0.63
CA MET A 97 -0.04 -5.16 -0.58
C MET A 97 -1.31 -5.59 -1.32
N LEU A 98 -2.40 -5.78 -0.57
CA LEU A 98 -3.70 -6.20 -1.08
C LEU A 98 -4.58 -4.98 -1.30
N PHE A 99 -5.12 -4.82 -2.50
CA PHE A 99 -6.18 -3.85 -2.75
C PHE A 99 -7.46 -4.29 -2.04
N LEU A 100 -8.05 -3.39 -1.25
CA LEU A 100 -9.28 -3.68 -0.53
C LEU A 100 -10.50 -3.12 -1.27
N TYR A 101 -10.52 -1.80 -1.47
CA TYR A 101 -11.61 -1.12 -2.14
C TYR A 101 -11.19 0.30 -2.54
N ASN A 102 -12.02 0.93 -3.38
CA ASN A 102 -11.93 2.34 -3.69
C ASN A 102 -13.31 3.01 -3.57
N PHE A 103 -13.30 4.33 -3.40
CA PHE A 103 -14.47 5.18 -3.43
C PHE A 103 -14.07 6.59 -3.86
N ASP A 104 -15.05 7.39 -4.27
CA ASP A 104 -14.84 8.77 -4.69
C ASP A 104 -15.33 9.72 -3.58
N LEU A 105 -14.49 10.69 -3.23
CA LEU A 105 -14.86 11.81 -2.36
C LEU A 105 -15.72 12.79 -3.15
N PRO A 106 -16.77 13.35 -2.53
CA PRO A 106 -17.67 14.28 -3.18
C PRO A 106 -16.95 15.62 -3.36
N LEU A 107 -17.12 16.22 -4.52
CA LEU A 107 -16.56 17.54 -4.81
C LEU A 107 -17.56 18.66 -4.50
N CYS A 108 -18.83 18.32 -4.33
CA CYS A 108 -19.90 19.23 -3.94
C CYS A 108 -20.91 18.58 -2.97
N LEU A 109 -21.78 19.39 -2.36
CA LEU A 109 -22.77 18.91 -1.38
C LEU A 109 -23.76 17.89 -1.95
N ASP A 110 -24.14 18.04 -3.23
CA ASP A 110 -25.10 17.16 -3.88
C ASP A 110 -24.58 15.73 -4.04
N GLU A 111 -23.26 15.58 -4.13
CA GLU A 111 -22.58 14.29 -4.27
C GLU A 111 -22.36 13.56 -2.94
N ILE A 112 -22.63 14.17 -1.78
CA ILE A 112 -22.42 13.54 -0.47
C ILE A 112 -23.16 12.20 -0.36
N LYS A 113 -24.36 12.11 -0.95
CA LYS A 113 -25.16 10.87 -0.98
C LYS A 113 -24.42 9.72 -1.69
N ASN A 114 -23.49 10.03 -2.59
CA ASN A 114 -22.71 9.05 -3.35
C ASN A 114 -21.57 8.43 -2.51
N ILE A 115 -21.18 9.03 -1.37
CA ILE A 115 -20.24 8.40 -0.43
C ILE A 115 -20.89 7.23 0.32
N LEU A 116 -22.20 7.27 0.55
CA LEU A 116 -22.87 6.32 1.44
C LEU A 116 -22.63 4.84 1.07
N PRO A 117 -22.67 4.42 -0.20
CA PRO A 117 -22.28 3.07 -0.60
C PRO A 117 -20.82 2.73 -0.24
N GLY A 118 -19.89 3.67 -0.40
CA GLY A 118 -18.49 3.51 -0.02
C GLY A 118 -18.31 3.29 1.49
N MET A 119 -19.01 4.06 2.32
CA MET A 119 -18.97 3.86 3.78
C MET A 119 -19.55 2.51 4.18
N LYS A 120 -20.65 2.07 3.55
CA LYS A 120 -21.22 0.74 3.81
C LYS A 120 -20.20 -0.36 3.52
N LYS A 121 -19.48 -0.27 2.39
CA LYS A 121 -18.39 -1.22 2.07
C LYS A 121 -17.29 -1.21 3.14
N LEU A 122 -16.89 -0.02 3.61
CA LEU A 122 -15.88 0.10 4.67
C LEU A 122 -16.34 -0.57 5.98
N VAL A 123 -17.60 -0.37 6.39
CA VAL A 123 -18.18 -1.02 7.58
C VAL A 123 -18.23 -2.54 7.40
N SER A 124 -18.66 -3.03 6.23
CA SER A 124 -18.68 -4.46 5.92
C SER A 124 -17.28 -5.06 5.95
N LEU A 125 -16.28 -4.36 5.41
CA LEU A 125 -14.90 -4.78 5.43
C LEU A 125 -14.33 -4.82 6.85
N HIS A 126 -14.60 -3.80 7.66
CA HIS A 126 -14.23 -3.80 9.07
C HIS A 126 -14.82 -5.01 9.81
N HIS A 127 -16.11 -5.28 9.61
CA HIS A 127 -16.76 -6.44 10.23
C HIS A 127 -16.12 -7.78 9.79
N ALA A 128 -15.82 -7.93 8.50
CA ALA A 128 -15.15 -9.12 7.98
C ALA A 128 -13.75 -9.31 8.61
N LEU A 129 -12.96 -8.23 8.70
CA LEU A 129 -11.62 -8.27 9.31
C LEU A 129 -11.68 -8.61 10.81
N VAL A 130 -12.60 -8.01 11.56
CA VAL A 130 -12.79 -8.31 12.99
C VAL A 130 -13.21 -9.77 13.18
N SER A 131 -14.11 -10.29 12.34
CA SER A 131 -14.53 -11.69 12.37
C SER A 131 -13.36 -12.65 12.11
N CYS A 132 -12.46 -12.30 11.19
CA CYS A 132 -11.25 -13.08 10.91
C CYS A 132 -10.24 -13.04 12.08
N ASN A 133 -10.12 -11.92 12.80
CA ASN A 133 -9.19 -11.80 13.93
C ASN A 133 -9.62 -12.58 15.18
N ASN A 134 -10.92 -12.80 15.38
CA ASN A 134 -11.43 -13.59 16.52
C ASN A 134 -11.26 -15.10 16.35
N LYS A 135 -10.97 -15.56 15.13
CA LYS A 135 -10.50 -16.92 14.89
C LYS A 135 -9.00 -16.90 15.16
N HIS A 136 -8.58 -17.49 16.27
CA HIS A 136 -7.16 -17.64 16.61
C HIS A 136 -6.46 -18.30 15.41
N ASN A 137 -5.74 -17.51 14.60
CA ASN A 137 -4.98 -18.00 13.47
C ASN A 137 -3.76 -18.74 14.04
N GLN A 138 -3.96 -19.99 14.48
CA GLN A 138 -2.89 -20.97 14.31
C GLN A 138 -2.66 -21.03 12.82
N VAL A 139 -1.54 -20.46 12.37
CA VAL A 139 -0.96 -20.80 11.08
C VAL A 139 -0.65 -22.29 11.20
N ASP A 140 -1.56 -23.10 10.68
CA ASP A 140 -1.38 -24.54 10.63
C ASP A 140 -0.20 -24.78 9.69
N GLU A 141 0.97 -25.10 10.25
CA GLU A 141 2.21 -25.36 9.51
C GLU A 141 2.02 -26.43 8.42
N THR A 142 0.95 -27.24 8.53
CA THR A 142 0.52 -28.20 7.52
C THR A 142 0.12 -27.56 6.19
N MET A 143 -0.54 -26.40 6.18
CA MET A 143 -0.98 -25.71 4.95
C MET A 143 0.21 -25.12 4.17
N ILE A 144 1.27 -24.68 4.87
CA ILE A 144 2.52 -24.20 4.23
C ILE A 144 3.23 -25.36 3.54
N ASN A 145 3.22 -26.56 4.13
CA ASN A 145 3.86 -27.74 3.55
C ASN A 145 3.07 -28.34 2.37
N ILE A 146 1.75 -28.18 2.32
CA ILE A 146 0.92 -28.62 1.18
C ILE A 146 1.10 -27.70 -0.05
N SER A 147 1.36 -26.40 0.16
CA SER A 147 1.58 -25.45 -0.94
C SER A 147 2.86 -25.70 -1.75
N LYS A 148 3.82 -26.49 -1.24
CA LYS A 148 5.03 -26.91 -1.97
C LYS A 148 4.74 -27.79 -3.19
N GLY A 149 3.48 -28.23 -3.38
CA GLY A 149 3.06 -29.13 -4.47
C GLY A 149 1.94 -28.61 -5.37
N THR A 150 1.68 -27.30 -5.45
CA THR A 150 0.64 -26.78 -6.37
C THR A 150 1.25 -26.11 -7.62
N PRO A 151 0.91 -26.57 -8.85
CA PRO A 151 1.54 -26.13 -10.10
C PRO A 151 0.91 -24.85 -10.67
N LEU A 152 0.38 -23.96 -9.83
CA LEU A 152 -0.36 -22.77 -10.28
C LEU A 152 0.53 -21.56 -10.61
N PHE A 153 1.85 -21.65 -10.32
CA PHE A 153 2.83 -20.60 -10.62
C PHE A 153 3.77 -20.90 -11.80
N GLU A 154 3.54 -21.97 -12.56
CA GLU A 154 4.22 -22.15 -13.85
C GLU A 154 3.42 -21.50 -14.99
N ARG A 155 3.27 -20.16 -14.92
CA ARG A 155 3.22 -19.38 -16.17
C ARG A 155 4.62 -18.82 -16.37
N ARG A 156 5.47 -19.69 -16.92
CA ARG A 156 6.77 -19.34 -17.49
C ARG A 156 6.55 -18.16 -18.43
N VAL A 157 6.96 -16.97 -18.01
CA VAL A 157 7.23 -15.89 -18.96
C VAL A 157 8.44 -16.39 -19.73
N GLU A 158 8.19 -17.01 -20.89
CA GLU A 158 9.25 -17.22 -21.86
C GLU A 158 9.64 -15.84 -22.38
N SER A 159 10.62 -15.22 -21.73
CA SER A 159 11.39 -14.17 -22.35
C SER A 159 12.18 -14.82 -23.48
N ARG A 160 11.69 -14.70 -24.72
CA ARG A 160 12.57 -14.80 -25.87
C ARG A 160 13.57 -13.66 -25.72
N VAL A 161 14.79 -13.99 -25.32
CA VAL A 161 15.94 -13.11 -25.52
C VAL A 161 16.19 -13.08 -27.02
N CYS A 162 15.49 -12.19 -27.72
CA CYS A 162 15.93 -11.74 -29.02
C CYS A 162 17.16 -10.87 -28.76
N LYS A 163 18.32 -11.32 -29.27
CA LYS A 163 19.50 -10.48 -29.33
C LYS A 163 19.21 -9.31 -30.27
N ASP A 164 19.68 -8.15 -29.85
CA ASP A 164 19.54 -6.84 -30.47
C ASP A 164 19.74 -6.87 -31.98
N ASP A 165 18.87 -6.17 -32.72
CA ASP A 165 19.25 -4.87 -33.28
C ASP A 165 17.96 -4.07 -33.54
N ASP A 166 18.03 -2.78 -33.19
CA ASP A 166 17.06 -1.70 -33.40
C ASP A 166 15.88 -1.56 -32.40
N MET A 167 16.04 -0.49 -31.60
CA MET A 167 15.06 0.31 -30.88
C MET A 167 13.62 0.26 -31.44
N GLU A 168 12.62 -0.08 -30.62
CA GLU A 168 11.43 0.77 -30.40
C GLU A 168 10.43 0.22 -29.36
N ALA A 169 9.88 1.17 -28.59
CA ALA A 169 8.64 1.19 -27.82
C ALA A 169 8.05 -0.11 -27.24
N ILE A 170 8.15 -0.27 -25.91
CA ILE A 170 7.25 -1.15 -25.15
C ILE A 170 5.91 -0.42 -24.95
N GLN A 171 4.91 -0.80 -25.73
CA GLN A 171 3.52 -0.47 -25.49
C GLN A 171 2.91 -1.52 -24.55
N LEU A 172 2.53 -1.11 -23.33
CA LEU A 172 1.83 -1.97 -22.38
C LEU A 172 0.31 -1.84 -22.61
N CYS A 173 -0.33 -2.95 -22.98
CA CYS A 173 -1.78 -3.12 -22.94
C CYS A 173 -2.29 -3.17 -21.48
#